data_AF-A0AB35VG33-F1
#
_entry.id   AF-A0AB35VG33-F1
#
_cell.length_a   1.000
_cell.length_b   1.000
_cell.length_c   1.000
_cell.angle_alpha   90.00
_cell.angle_beta   90.00
_cell.angle_gamma   90.00
#
_symmetry.space_group_name_H-M   'P 1'
#
loop_
_entity.id
_entity.type
_entity.pdbx_description
1 polymer ?
#
loop_
_entity_poly.entity_id
_entity_poly.type
_entity_poly.pdbx_seq_one_letter_code
_entity_poly.pdbx_strand_id
1 'polypeptide(L)'
;QVTIKANATSASFTAAAPADDVYKDAGPTTLSVTGVSNGKDGQLEGLDLSKASATTAVTDTINKTAVTLTADSSVAEGGTIHYTV
;
A
#
# COMPACT_ATOMS: atom_id res chain seq x y z
N GLN A 1 -12.10 13.32 -5.23
CA GLN A 1 -12.25 14.78 -5.41
C GLN A 1 -12.18 15.44 -4.04
N VAL A 2 -11.49 16.58 -3.91
CA VAL A 2 -11.38 17.34 -2.65
C VAL A 2 -11.98 18.72 -2.89
N THR A 3 -12.84 19.18 -1.98
CA THR A 3 -13.49 20.49 -2.07
C THR A 3 -13.07 21.34 -0.87
N ILE A 4 -12.47 22.50 -1.14
CA ILE A 4 -12.17 23.51 -0.13
C ILE A 4 -13.40 24.42 0.00
N LYS A 5 -13.95 24.56 1.21
CA LYS A 5 -15.14 25.38 1.47
C LYS A 5 -14.80 26.87 1.38
N ALA A 6 -15.82 27.71 1.14
CA ALA A 6 -15.65 29.16 1.20
C ALA A 6 -15.04 29.58 2.54
N ASN A 7 -14.08 30.52 2.50
CA ASN A 7 -13.29 30.99 3.64
C ASN A 7 -12.37 29.94 4.30
N ALA A 8 -12.18 28.75 3.70
CA ALA A 8 -11.18 27.79 4.13
C ALA A 8 -9.93 27.85 3.23
N THR A 9 -8.77 27.52 3.80
CA THR A 9 -7.48 27.49 3.08
C THR A 9 -6.97 26.07 2.82
N SER A 10 -7.61 25.05 3.41
CA SER A 10 -7.20 23.66 3.27
C SER A 10 -8.39 22.70 3.34
N ALA A 11 -8.18 21.49 2.83
CA ALA A 11 -9.09 20.36 2.97
C ALA A 11 -8.27 19.06 3.06
N SER A 12 -8.75 18.10 3.84
CA SER A 12 -8.11 16.81 4.02
C SER A 12 -8.55 15.82 2.94
N PHE A 13 -7.61 14.99 2.48
CA PHE A 13 -7.90 13.81 1.67
C PHE A 13 -7.37 12.57 2.40
N THR A 14 -8.22 11.56 2.52
CA THR A 14 -7.86 10.26 3.09
C THR A 14 -8.11 9.19 2.05
N ALA A 15 -7.09 8.41 1.73
CA ALA A 15 -7.22 7.17 0.97
C ALA A 15 -7.01 6.00 1.94
N ALA A 16 -7.76 4.92 1.76
CA ALA A 16 -7.49 3.68 2.47
C ALA A 16 -6.11 3.17 2.03
N ALA A 17 -5.34 2.65 2.98
CA ALA A 17 -4.16 1.88 2.64
C ALA A 17 -4.58 0.62 1.84
N PRO A 18 -3.70 0.08 0.98
CA PRO A 18 -3.90 -1.25 0.40
C PRO A 18 -4.23 -2.27 1.50
N ALA A 19 -5.10 -3.23 1.19
CA ALA A 19 -5.44 -4.30 2.11
C ALA A 19 -4.34 -5.36 2.10
N ASP A 20 -3.95 -5.81 3.30
CA ASP A 20 -2.89 -6.78 3.56
C ASP A 20 -3.09 -8.09 2.75
N ASP A 21 -2.17 -8.37 1.83
CA ASP A 21 -2.04 -9.60 1.05
C ASP A 21 -0.67 -10.25 1.30
N VAL A 22 -0.72 -11.57 1.51
CA VAL A 22 0.40 -12.44 1.90
C VAL A 22 1.59 -12.39 0.93
N TYR A 23 1.38 -11.96 -0.32
CA TYR A 23 2.39 -12.02 -1.38
C TYR A 23 2.80 -10.68 -2.00
N LYS A 24 1.99 -9.62 -1.92
CA LYS A 24 2.29 -8.36 -2.62
C LYS A 24 1.58 -7.15 -2.02
N ASP A 25 2.28 -6.38 -1.19
CA ASP A 25 1.81 -5.02 -0.84
C ASP A 25 2.87 -3.93 -0.78
N ALA A 26 4.08 -4.20 -1.24
CA ALA A 26 5.10 -3.14 -1.39
C ALA A 26 4.81 -2.29 -2.64
N GLY A 27 3.91 -1.30 -2.50
CA GLY A 27 3.59 -0.33 -3.54
C GLY A 27 3.46 1.09 -2.98
N PRO A 28 4.27 2.07 -3.42
CA PRO A 28 4.09 3.46 -3.01
C PRO A 28 2.78 4.03 -3.55
N THR A 29 1.98 4.67 -2.69
CA THR A 29 0.81 5.42 -3.15
C THR A 29 1.23 6.85 -3.46
N THR A 30 0.98 7.27 -4.70
CA THR A 30 1.31 8.61 -5.19
C THR A 30 0.04 9.43 -5.34
N LEU A 31 0.01 10.61 -4.74
CA LEU A 31 -1.07 11.57 -4.88
C LEU A 31 -0.57 12.82 -5.60
N SER A 32 -1.31 13.26 -6.63
CA SER A 32 -1.02 14.50 -7.37
C SER A 32 -2.30 15.29 -7.62
N VAL A 33 -2.16 16.61 -7.75
CA VAL A 33 -3.25 17.50 -8.14
C VAL A 33 -3.24 17.62 -9.66
N THR A 34 -4.29 17.11 -10.31
CA THR A 34 -4.40 17.08 -11.78
C THR A 34 -5.19 18.27 -12.35
N GLY A 35 -5.95 18.98 -11.51
CA GLY A 35 -6.71 20.15 -11.91
C GLY A 35 -7.49 20.74 -10.74
N VAL A 36 -7.82 22.03 -10.83
CA VAL A 36 -8.60 22.75 -9.83
C VAL A 36 -9.70 23.51 -10.55
N SER A 37 -10.90 23.44 -10.00
CA SER A 37 -12.08 24.20 -10.45
C SER A 37 -12.72 24.85 -9.24
N ASN A 38 -13.25 26.06 -9.43
CA ASN A 38 -13.98 26.85 -8.44
C ASN A 38 -15.50 26.57 -8.46
N GLY A 39 -15.97 25.56 -9.19
CA GLY A 39 -17.37 25.11 -9.16
C GLY A 39 -18.41 26.09 -9.76
N LYS A 40 -17.97 27.24 -10.27
CA LYS A 40 -18.73 28.22 -11.06
C LYS A 40 -17.80 28.76 -12.15
N ASP A 41 -18.30 29.26 -13.27
CA ASP A 41 -17.51 29.62 -14.46
C ASP A 41 -16.50 30.80 -14.32
N GLY A 42 -16.03 31.12 -13.11
CA GLY A 42 -14.96 32.11 -12.89
C GLY A 42 -13.56 31.51 -13.03
N GLN A 43 -12.56 32.34 -13.30
CA GLN A 43 -11.15 31.94 -13.17
C GLN A 43 -10.68 32.11 -11.71
N LEU A 44 -9.73 31.29 -11.28
CA LEU A 44 -9.05 31.48 -10.00
C LEU A 44 -7.90 32.49 -10.22
N GLU A 45 -8.02 33.68 -9.64
CA GLU A 45 -6.99 34.72 -9.72
C GLU A 45 -5.75 34.27 -8.93
N GLY A 46 -4.60 34.14 -9.62
CA GLY A 46 -3.33 33.80 -8.98
C GLY A 46 -3.15 32.32 -8.59
N LEU A 47 -3.81 31.40 -9.30
CA LEU A 47 -3.65 29.96 -9.07
C LEU A 47 -2.27 29.46 -9.51
N ASP A 48 -1.39 29.20 -8.52
CA ASP A 48 -0.16 28.43 -8.72
C ASP A 48 -0.35 27.01 -8.20
N LEU A 49 -0.34 26.03 -9.10
CA LEU A 49 -0.44 24.62 -8.75
C LEU A 49 0.95 24.02 -8.64
N SER A 50 1.35 23.69 -7.42
CA SER A 50 2.47 22.78 -7.22
C SER A 50 2.16 21.43 -7.87
N LYS A 51 3.00 21.02 -8.82
CA LYS A 51 2.97 19.68 -9.43
C LYS A 51 3.71 18.64 -8.58
N ALA A 52 4.17 19.01 -7.38
CA ALA A 52 4.86 18.10 -6.50
C ALA A 52 3.91 16.97 -6.10
N SER A 53 4.27 15.74 -6.45
CA SER A 53 3.58 14.55 -5.98
C SER A 53 3.94 14.29 -4.52
N ALA A 54 2.94 13.96 -3.70
CA ALA A 54 3.19 13.39 -2.38
C ALA A 54 3.26 11.87 -2.50
N THR A 55 4.35 11.27 -2.01
CA THR A 55 4.54 9.82 -1.96
C THR A 55 4.46 9.37 -0.52
N THR A 56 3.59 8.39 -0.26
CA THR A 56 3.54 7.71 1.04
C THR A 56 4.16 6.33 0.89
N ALA A 57 5.17 6.04 1.70
CA ALA A 57 5.77 4.73 1.78
C ALA A 57 4.89 3.83 2.64
N VAL A 58 4.47 2.69 2.09
CA VAL A 58 3.78 1.64 2.82
C VAL A 58 4.84 0.63 3.22
N THR A 59 5.14 0.52 4.52
CA THR A 59 6.07 -0.47 5.07
C THR A 59 5.27 -1.64 5.62
N ASP A 60 5.37 -2.80 4.98
CA ASP A 60 4.71 -4.04 5.42
C ASP A 60 5.72 -5.03 6.05
N THR A 61 5.21 -5.99 6.82
CA THR A 61 5.96 -6.97 7.60
C THR A 61 6.22 -8.22 6.77
N ILE A 62 7.47 -8.67 6.67
CA ILE A 62 7.78 -9.91 5.95
C ILE A 62 7.30 -11.12 6.79
N ASN A 63 6.19 -11.74 6.40
CA ASN A 63 5.70 -12.98 7.00
C ASN A 63 6.43 -14.19 6.42
N LYS A 64 7.47 -14.65 7.12
CA LYS A 64 8.21 -15.86 6.74
C LYS A 64 7.47 -17.11 7.22
N THR A 65 6.93 -17.90 6.30
CA THR A 65 6.48 -19.26 6.58
C THR A 65 7.68 -20.21 6.48
N ALA A 66 7.96 -20.94 7.56
CA ALA A 66 8.99 -21.97 7.58
C ALA A 66 8.30 -23.32 7.80
N VAL A 67 8.56 -24.25 6.88
CA VAL A 67 8.11 -25.64 6.97
C VAL A 67 9.33 -26.48 7.31
N THR A 68 9.22 -27.35 8.33
CA THR A 68 10.36 -28.12 8.83
C THR A 68 10.09 -29.61 8.66
N LEU A 69 10.63 -30.17 7.58
CA LEU A 69 10.51 -31.61 7.33
C LEU A 69 11.44 -32.38 8.26
N THR A 70 10.86 -33.21 9.13
CA THR A 70 11.57 -34.15 9.99
C THR A 70 11.39 -35.57 9.46
N ALA A 71 12.43 -36.39 9.61
CA ALA A 71 12.45 -37.78 9.17
C ALA A 71 13.01 -38.67 10.27
N ASP A 72 12.67 -39.96 10.20
CA ASP A 72 13.27 -40.97 11.07
C ASP A 72 14.81 -40.93 10.98
N SER A 73 15.49 -40.91 12.13
CA SER A 73 16.95 -40.71 12.19
C SER A 73 17.76 -41.86 11.59
N SER A 74 17.15 -43.04 11.44
CA SER A 74 17.74 -44.22 10.80
C SER A 74 16.65 -45.25 10.52
N VAL A 75 16.80 -46.03 9.45
CA VAL A 75 15.99 -47.23 9.19
C VAL A 75 16.88 -48.41 8.83
N ALA A 76 16.40 -49.62 9.11
CA ALA A 76 17.06 -50.85 8.66
C ALA A 76 16.91 -51.03 7.15
N GLU A 77 17.80 -51.81 6.52
CA GLU A 77 17.65 -52.18 5.11
C GLU A 77 16.29 -52.87 4.87
N GLY A 78 15.53 -52.35 3.91
CA GLY A 78 14.15 -52.78 3.62
C GLY A 78 13.07 -52.11 4.47
N GLY A 79 13.41 -51.21 5.40
CA GLY A 79 12.47 -50.44 6.21
C GLY A 79 11.90 -49.20 5.52
N THR A 80 10.82 -48.65 6.08
CA THR A 80 10.17 -47.41 5.60
C THR A 80 10.58 -46.22 6.45
N ILE A 81 11.06 -45.13 5.81
CA ILE A 81 11.28 -43.84 6.47
C ILE A 81 9.99 -43.03 6.42
N HIS A 82 9.56 -42.53 7.57
CA HIS A 82 8.44 -41.61 7.67
C HIS A 82 8.94 -40.16 7.69
N TYR A 83 8.22 -39.30 6.97
CA TYR A 83 8.51 -37.88 6.89
C TYR A 83 7.31 -37.10 7.42
N THR A 84 7.56 -36.17 8.33
CA THR A 84 6.54 -35.28 8.91
C THR A 84 6.93 -33.83 8.66
N VAL A 85 6.00 -33.04 8.12
CA VAL A 85 6.18 -31.64 7.70
C VAL A 85 5.82 -30.65 8.80
#